data_AF-A0A8J6RNT2-F1
#
_entry.id   AF-A0A8J6RNT2-F1
#
_cell.length_a   1.000
_cell.length_b   1.000
_cell.length_c   1.000
_cell.angle_alpha   90.00
_cell.angle_beta   90.00
_cell.angle_gamma   90.00
#
_symmetry.space_group_name_H-M   'P 1'
#
loop_
_entity.id
_entity.type
_entity.pdbx_description
1 polymer ?
#
loop_
_entity_poly.entity_id
_entity_poly.type
_entity_poly.pdbx_seq_one_letter_code
_entity_poly.pdbx_strand_id
1 'polypeptide(L)'
;MIEPSQAPAEIQAGLSDIQSTLGIPWTPASWRTYAMYPSVMQLFWECLKPRRKPDFFGKRDRDYRADLPRYQRLVSTRLSN
;
A
#
# COMPACT_ATOMS: atom_id res chain seq x y z
N MET A 1 15.02 3.63 -6.99
CA MET A 1 14.14 2.93 -6.01
C MET A 1 14.99 1.87 -5.36
N ILE A 2 15.01 1.78 -4.02
CA ILE A 2 15.80 0.75 -3.33
C ILE A 2 15.01 -0.56 -3.35
N GLU A 3 15.66 -1.64 -3.78
CA GLU A 3 15.11 -2.98 -3.59
C GLU A 3 15.16 -3.34 -2.11
N PRO A 4 14.07 -3.86 -1.50
CA PRO A 4 14.01 -4.14 -0.06
C PRO A 4 15.14 -5.05 0.43
N SER A 5 15.61 -5.97 -0.41
CA SER A 5 16.73 -6.88 -0.14
C SER A 5 18.10 -6.20 -0.09
N GLN A 6 18.21 -4.95 -0.54
CA GLN A 6 19.44 -4.13 -0.52
C GLN A 6 19.34 -2.97 0.47
N ALA A 7 18.19 -2.81 1.14
CA ALA A 7 17.97 -1.74 2.10
C ALA A 7 18.68 -2.04 3.43
N PRO A 8 19.28 -1.02 4.10
CA PRO A 8 19.77 -1.16 5.46
C PRO A 8 18.68 -1.63 6.42
N ALA A 9 19.06 -2.35 7.48
CA ALA A 9 18.12 -2.95 8.44
C ALA A 9 17.12 -1.93 9.03
N GLU A 10 17.56 -0.70 9.26
CA GLU A 10 16.73 0.41 9.76
C GLU A 10 15.59 0.76 8.79
N ILE A 11 15.87 0.78 7.48
CA ILE A 11 14.89 1.06 6.45
C ILE A 11 13.91 -0.11 6.32
N GLN A 12 14.39 -1.35 6.42
CA GLN A 12 13.54 -2.54 6.40
C GLN A 12 12.53 -2.53 7.56
N ALA A 13 12.98 -2.13 8.76
CA ALA A 13 12.09 -1.98 9.92
C ALA A 13 11.00 -0.92 9.68
N GLY A 14 11.36 0.23 9.11
CA GLY A 14 10.39 1.27 8.76
C GLY A 14 9.37 0.80 7.70
N LEU A 15 9.83 0.12 6.65
CA LEU A 15 8.95 -0.42 5.61
C LEU A 15 8.01 -1.51 6.14
N SER A 16 8.46 -2.34 7.08
CA SER A 16 7.65 -3.37 7.75
C SER A 16 6.57 -2.75 8.63
N ASP A 17 6.89 -1.71 9.41
CA ASP A 17 5.91 -0.96 10.22
C ASP A 17 4.82 -0.32 9.33
N ILE A 18 5.22 0.20 8.16
CA ILE A 18 4.30 0.72 7.16
C ILE A 18 3.39 -0.39 6.63
N GLN A 19 3.92 -1.54 6.23
CA GLN A 19 3.10 -2.67 5.74
C GLN A 19 2.06 -3.12 6.76
N SER A 20 2.50 -3.30 8.01
CA SER A 20 1.65 -3.71 9.12
C SER A 20 0.55 -2.68 9.40
N THR A 21 0.91 -1.41 9.52
CA THR A 21 -0.04 -0.33 9.82
C THR A 21 -1.04 -0.10 8.68
N LEU A 22 -0.62 -0.31 7.43
CA LEU A 22 -1.48 -0.18 6.26
C LEU A 22 -2.31 -1.43 5.97
N GLY A 23 -1.96 -2.58 6.57
CA GLY A 23 -2.59 -3.86 6.29
C GLY A 23 -2.37 -4.33 4.86
N ILE A 24 -1.20 -4.04 4.27
CA ILE A 24 -0.87 -4.43 2.89
C ILE A 24 0.31 -5.41 2.88
N PRO A 25 0.24 -6.51 2.10
CA PRO A 25 1.33 -7.50 2.06
C PRO A 25 2.47 -7.09 1.10
N TRP A 26 2.36 -5.96 0.40
CA TRP A 26 3.38 -5.45 -0.51
C TRP A 26 3.88 -4.08 -0.07
N THR A 27 5.16 -3.78 -0.32
CA THR A 27 5.68 -2.42 -0.15
C THR A 27 5.31 -1.57 -1.37
N PRO A 28 4.61 -0.44 -1.22
CA PRO A 28 4.33 0.45 -2.35
C PRO A 28 5.64 1.02 -2.93
N ALA A 29 5.70 1.15 -4.26
CA ALA A 29 6.89 1.67 -4.96
C ALA A 29 7.28 3.09 -4.47
N SER A 30 6.29 3.91 -4.10
CA SER A 30 6.52 5.23 -3.51
C SER A 30 7.37 5.16 -2.22
N TRP A 31 7.08 4.22 -1.32
CA TRP A 31 7.84 4.03 -0.09
C TRP A 31 9.26 3.54 -0.34
N ARG A 32 9.47 2.71 -1.37
CA ARG A 32 10.82 2.31 -1.80
C ARG A 32 11.63 3.46 -2.43
N THR A 33 10.97 4.50 -2.92
CA THR A 33 11.62 5.74 -3.36
C THR A 33 11.97 6.62 -2.16
N TYR A 34 11.07 6.76 -1.18
CA TYR A 34 11.35 7.47 0.08
C TYR A 34 12.44 6.79 0.91
N ALA A 35 12.61 5.48 0.79
CA ALA A 35 13.72 4.72 1.38
C ALA A 35 15.11 5.22 0.93
N MET A 36 15.24 5.94 -0.20
CA MET A 36 16.52 6.58 -0.56
C MET A 36 16.88 7.76 0.37
N TYR A 37 15.89 8.28 1.12
CA TYR A 37 16.01 9.42 2.03
C TYR A 37 15.39 9.06 3.40
N PRO A 38 16.07 8.24 4.23
CA PRO A 38 15.49 7.66 5.44
C PRO A 38 14.89 8.69 6.40
N SER A 39 15.52 9.85 6.61
CA SER A 39 14.98 10.92 7.46
C SER A 39 13.66 11.50 6.92
N VAL A 40 13.53 11.63 5.60
CA VAL A 40 12.28 12.09 4.95
C VAL A 40 11.21 11.02 5.08
N MET A 41 11.57 9.75 4.89
CA MET A 41 10.66 8.62 5.04
C MET A 41 10.08 8.55 6.45
N GLN A 42 10.92 8.67 7.48
CA GLN A 42 10.50 8.68 8.89
C GLN A 42 9.57 9.85 9.18
N LEU A 43 9.96 11.07 8.81
CA LEU A 43 9.17 12.27 9.10
C LEU A 43 7.80 12.23 8.42
N PHE A 44 7.77 11.77 7.17
CA PHE A 44 6.52 11.55 6.45
C PHE A 44 5.66 10.47 7.09
N TRP A 45 6.28 9.38 7.54
CA TRP A 45 5.57 8.29 8.20
C TRP A 45 4.98 8.69 9.55
N GLU A 46 5.71 9.42 10.38
CA GLU A 46 5.24 9.96 11.67
C GLU A 46 4.00 10.86 11.50
N CYS A 47 3.96 11.66 10.43
CA CYS A 47 2.80 12.49 10.11
C CYS A 47 1.59 11.68 9.63
N LEU A 48 1.85 10.58 8.92
CA LEU A 48 0.81 9.78 8.28
C LEU A 48 0.19 8.75 9.24
N LYS A 49 1.01 8.11 10.08
CA LYS A 49 0.64 7.04 11.01
C LYS A 49 -0.60 7.35 11.86
N PRO A 50 -0.71 8.50 12.57
CA PRO A 50 -1.88 8.80 13.42
C PRO A 50 -3.17 9.06 12.63
N ARG A 51 -3.09 9.34 11.32
CA ARG A 51 -4.26 9.59 10.46
C ARG A 51 -4.77 8.33 9.77
N ARG A 52 -4.01 7.23 9.83
CA ARG A 52 -4.41 5.94 9.26
C ARG A 52 -5.38 5.26 10.22
N LYS A 53 -6.53 4.85 9.70
CA LYS A 53 -7.33 3.83 10.37
C LYS A 53 -6.70 2.47 10.10
N PRO A 54 -6.52 1.60 11.13
CA PRO A 54 -6.23 0.20 10.86
C PRO A 54 -7.31 -0.33 9.91
N ASP A 55 -6.93 -1.19 8.97
CA ASP A 55 -7.80 -1.79 7.95
C ASP A 55 -8.30 -0.90 6.80
N PHE A 56 -7.78 0.31 6.58
CA PHE A 56 -8.22 1.14 5.45
C PHE A 56 -8.15 0.42 4.10
N PHE A 57 -7.04 -0.30 3.83
CA PHE A 57 -6.90 -1.05 2.58
C PHE A 57 -7.62 -2.40 2.61
N GLY A 58 -7.61 -3.12 3.73
CA GLY A 58 -8.32 -4.41 3.86
C GLY A 58 -9.83 -4.27 3.68
N LYS A 59 -10.43 -3.20 4.21
CA LYS A 59 -11.85 -2.88 3.96
C LYS A 59 -12.08 -2.58 2.48
N ARG A 60 -11.23 -1.74 1.88
CA ARG A 60 -11.37 -1.36 0.47
C ARG A 60 -11.24 -2.56 -0.46
N ASP A 61 -10.32 -3.49 -0.19
CA ASP A 61 -10.13 -4.71 -0.97
C ASP A 61 -11.33 -5.66 -0.87
N ARG A 62 -11.92 -5.81 0.33
CA ARG A 62 -13.19 -6.53 0.52
C ARG A 62 -14.33 -5.90 -0.27
N ASP A 63 -14.46 -4.58 -0.21
CA ASP A 63 -15.51 -3.84 -0.94
C ASP A 63 -15.32 -4.00 -2.47
N TYR A 64 -14.09 -3.89 -2.98
CA TYR A 64 -13.78 -4.14 -4.39
C TYR A 64 -14.08 -5.58 -4.83
N ARG A 65 -13.74 -6.59 -4.01
CA ARG A 65 -14.06 -7.99 -4.31
C ARG A 65 -15.56 -8.26 -4.34
N ALA A 66 -16.32 -7.63 -3.44
CA ALA A 66 -17.78 -7.76 -3.42
C ALA A 66 -18.43 -7.14 -4.67
N ASP A 67 -17.87 -6.03 -5.17
CA ASP A 67 -18.39 -5.33 -6.35
C ASP A 67 -17.84 -5.88 -7.68
N LEU A 68 -16.75 -6.65 -7.67
CA LEU A 68 -16.09 -7.18 -8.87
C LEU A 68 -17.04 -7.88 -9.86
N PRO A 69 -18.02 -8.71 -9.43
CA PRO A 69 -18.98 -9.35 -10.33
C PRO A 69 -19.87 -8.35 -11.07
N ARG A 70 -20.20 -7.21 -10.43
CA ARG A 70 -20.98 -6.13 -11.06
C ARG A 70 -20.19 -5.44 -12.15
N TYR A 71 -18.91 -5.17 -11.90
CA TYR A 71 -18.01 -4.56 -12.88
C TYR A 71 -17.76 -5.49 -14.09
N GLN A 72 -17.51 -6.77 -13.85
CA GLN A 72 -17.33 -7.74 -14.93
C GLN A 72 -18.58 -7.84 -15.83
N ARG A 73 -19.78 -7.83 -15.24
CA ARG A 73 -21.03 -7.84 -16.01
C ARG A 73 -21.15 -6.61 -16.91
N LEU A 74 -20.88 -5.41 -16.40
CA LEU A 74 -20.97 -4.15 -17.17
C LEU A 74 -19.97 -4.09 -18.33
N VAL A 75 -18.75 -4.64 -18.16
CA VAL A 75 -17.73 -4.68 -19.21
C VAL A 75 -18.10 -5.71 -20.28
N SER A 76 -18.57 -6.90 -19.88
CA SER A 76 -19.02 -7.93 -20.82
C SER A 76 -20.21 -7.47 -21.67
N THR A 77 -21.18 -6.75 -21.08
CA THR A 77 -22.32 -6.20 -21.84
C THR A 77 -21.91 -5.11 -22.84
N ARG A 78 -20.80 -4.41 -22.62
CA ARG A 78 -20.26 -3.42 -23.58
C ARG A 78 -19.40 -4.01 -24.70
N LEU A 79 -18.93 -5.24 -24.55
CA LEU A 79 -18.09 -5.92 -25.55
C LEU A 79 -18.87 -6.89 -26.45
N SER A 80 -20.18 -7.08 -26.20
CA SER A 80 -21.08 -7.94 -26.99
C SER A 80 -22.10 -7.17 -27.85
N ASN A 81 -21.97 -5.84 -27.94
CA ASN A 81 -22.69 -4.98 -28.90
C ASN A 81 -21.67 -4.32 -29.83
#